data_AF-A0A2D0L1B1-F1
#
_entry.id   AF-A0A2D0L1B1-F1
#
_cell.length_a   1.000
_cell.length_b   1.000
_cell.length_c   1.000
_cell.angle_alpha   90.00
_cell.angle_beta   90.00
_cell.angle_gamma   90.00
#
_symmetry.space_group_name_H-M   'P 1'
#
loop_
_entity.id
_entity.type
_entity.pdbx_description
1 polymer ?
#
loop_
_entity_poly.entity_id
_entity_poly.type
_entity_poly.pdbx_seq_one_letter_code
_entity_poly.pdbx_strand_id
1 'polypeptide(L)'
;MEVESLDQKVLKELVNRRHPEYEGRLEHWNFLAATYAGGRNWFKHNIFRYFKEGDNEFKERLERAYRFNHTREVVNLINKYIFRENISRERADAPDAVKAFWDRATREQMTLDELMSAIDIQTSIFGRIWIVVDSTMKDVEVTSLADEKKADARAYAYWLPPQQMLDFAYDDDGNLLWVLTHELVRDDANPFTSSGNLQNRYRLWTRESWFLFREVKTKKGSAKQTQIELENYGEHKLGVVPVFPVDCMGNAQSRYFSPSLIDDIAYLDRAVANYLSNLDAIIQDQTFSQLAIPVQAMMPGDENHTKVLEFGTKRVFTYDAEGGSQPFYMSPDPKQASMIIQTVQTVINEIYHSVGVAGERTKQDNAKGIDNSSGAAKAYDFQRVNSLLITKAERLQRAERQMLYLAAKWMGQEKTQEEIDELVAYPESFDVRGLMDEFDVAKQLKEIEAPESVRRHQMDILIEKIFPNVSKEMRSAFDKDLKEFPPKNNQLMLESKYLNTYDSGNKKDQETDPKSTQETE
;
A
#
# COMPACT_ATOMS: atom_id res chain seq x y z
N MET A 1 12.84 -41.13 -5.25
CA MET A 1 13.28 -40.86 -6.64
C MET A 1 14.76 -40.52 -6.58
N GLU A 2 15.63 -41.31 -7.20
CA GLU A 2 17.08 -41.06 -7.23
C GLU A 2 17.38 -39.83 -8.09
N VAL A 3 17.83 -38.74 -7.46
CA VAL A 3 18.06 -37.42 -8.08
C VAL A 3 19.47 -37.30 -8.69
N GLU A 4 20.09 -38.42 -9.11
CA GLU A 4 21.51 -38.43 -9.48
C GLU A 4 21.84 -38.12 -10.94
N SER A 5 20.87 -37.86 -11.82
CA SER A 5 21.16 -37.21 -13.10
C SER A 5 19.95 -36.51 -13.72
N LEU A 6 19.47 -35.42 -13.12
CA LEU A 6 18.58 -34.51 -13.83
C LEU A 6 19.32 -33.94 -15.05
N ASP A 7 18.78 -34.19 -16.25
CA ASP A 7 19.35 -33.70 -17.51
C ASP A 7 19.47 -32.16 -17.44
N GLN A 8 20.68 -31.66 -17.72
CA GLN A 8 20.97 -30.23 -17.78
C GLN A 8 20.02 -29.49 -18.73
N LYS A 9 19.53 -30.14 -19.79
CA LYS A 9 18.55 -29.54 -20.68
C LYS A 9 17.22 -29.28 -19.96
N VAL A 10 16.72 -30.25 -19.20
CA VAL A 10 15.47 -30.15 -18.44
C VAL A 10 15.59 -29.11 -17.32
N LEU A 11 16.71 -29.08 -16.61
CA LEU A 11 16.96 -28.06 -15.57
C LEU A 11 16.99 -26.65 -16.17
N LYS A 12 17.60 -26.48 -17.35
CA LYS A 12 17.61 -25.20 -18.07
C LYS A 12 16.22 -24.81 -18.54
N GLU A 13 15.44 -25.75 -19.05
CA GLU A 13 14.05 -25.48 -19.43
C GLU A 13 13.23 -25.06 -18.21
N LEU A 14 13.34 -25.76 -17.07
CA LEU A 14 12.66 -25.45 -15.81
C LEU A 14 12.97 -24.03 -15.31
N VAL A 15 14.26 -23.68 -15.19
CA VAL A 15 14.69 -22.38 -14.66
C VAL A 15 14.33 -21.21 -15.58
N ASN A 16 14.25 -21.47 -16.89
CA ASN A 16 13.83 -20.47 -17.88
C ASN A 16 12.31 -20.34 -18.02
N ARG A 17 11.51 -21.17 -17.32
CA ARG A 17 10.05 -21.05 -17.36
C ARG A 17 9.60 -19.71 -16.83
N ARG A 18 8.66 -19.09 -17.54
CA ARG A 18 7.99 -17.85 -17.13
C ARG A 18 6.49 -18.02 -17.36
N HIS A 19 5.69 -17.47 -16.46
CA HIS A 19 4.26 -17.34 -16.68
C HIS A 19 4.02 -16.44 -17.92
N PRO A 20 3.00 -16.71 -18.76
CA PRO A 20 2.76 -15.94 -19.99
C PRO A 20 2.61 -14.42 -19.76
N GLU A 21 2.07 -14.01 -18.61
CA GLU A 21 1.91 -12.59 -18.24
C GLU A 21 3.18 -11.96 -17.63
N TYR A 22 4.22 -12.73 -17.30
CA TYR A 22 5.42 -12.25 -16.61
C TYR A 22 6.17 -11.18 -17.42
N GLU A 23 6.53 -11.49 -18.66
CA GLU A 23 7.39 -10.62 -19.49
C GLU A 23 6.70 -9.28 -19.81
N GLY A 24 5.39 -9.30 -20.07
CA GLY A 24 4.62 -8.09 -20.37
C GLY A 24 4.47 -7.13 -19.18
N ARG A 25 4.66 -7.61 -17.94
CA ARG A 25 4.48 -6.81 -16.71
C ARG A 25 5.79 -6.46 -16.01
N LEU A 26 6.90 -7.10 -16.37
CA LEU A 26 8.19 -6.91 -15.71
C LEU A 26 8.65 -5.43 -15.73
N GLU A 27 8.59 -4.77 -16.88
CA GLU A 27 8.96 -3.36 -17.00
C GLU A 27 8.07 -2.46 -16.14
N HIS A 28 6.78 -2.76 -16.09
CA HIS A 28 5.80 -2.03 -15.31
C HIS A 28 6.06 -2.16 -13.80
N TRP A 29 6.30 -3.37 -13.28
CA TRP A 29 6.65 -3.54 -11.86
C TRP A 29 7.97 -2.88 -11.49
N ASN A 30 8.97 -2.94 -12.37
CA ASN A 30 10.23 -2.24 -12.17
C ASN A 30 10.03 -0.72 -12.13
N PHE A 31 9.13 -0.20 -12.97
CA PHE A 31 8.74 1.21 -12.95
C PHE A 31 8.04 1.59 -11.63
N LEU A 32 7.08 0.80 -11.15
CA LEU A 32 6.39 1.07 -9.87
C LEU A 32 7.37 1.05 -8.69
N ALA A 33 8.22 0.02 -8.59
CA ALA A 33 9.25 -0.09 -7.56
C ALA A 33 10.21 1.11 -7.58
N ALA A 34 10.71 1.47 -8.77
CA ALA A 34 11.60 2.60 -8.93
C ALA A 34 10.92 3.93 -8.58
N THR A 35 9.63 4.09 -8.91
CA THR A 35 8.88 5.33 -8.64
C THR A 35 8.58 5.49 -7.15
N TYR A 36 8.23 4.41 -6.45
CA TYR A 36 8.14 4.43 -4.99
C TYR A 36 9.50 4.70 -4.32
N ALA A 37 10.56 4.00 -4.73
CA ALA A 37 11.92 4.13 -4.17
C ALA A 37 12.60 5.47 -4.50
N GLY A 38 12.34 6.03 -5.68
CA GLY A 38 12.92 7.27 -6.16
C GLY A 38 14.44 7.26 -6.24
N GLY A 39 15.04 8.35 -5.76
CA GLY A 39 16.48 8.57 -5.86
C GLY A 39 16.94 9.08 -7.23
N ARG A 40 18.24 9.34 -7.34
CA ARG A 40 18.82 10.00 -8.52
C ARG A 40 18.72 9.17 -9.79
N ASN A 41 18.84 7.85 -9.65
CA ASN A 41 18.82 6.93 -10.80
C ASN A 41 17.44 6.87 -11.47
N TRP A 42 16.37 7.18 -10.74
CA TRP A 42 15.01 7.22 -11.29
C TRP A 42 14.90 8.23 -12.43
N PHE A 43 15.48 9.42 -12.29
CA PHE A 43 15.39 10.47 -13.31
C PHE A 43 15.96 10.04 -14.65
N LYS A 44 17.05 9.24 -14.65
CA LYS A 44 17.73 8.79 -15.88
C LYS A 44 16.81 8.04 -16.85
N HIS A 45 15.81 7.35 -16.31
CA HIS A 45 14.90 6.50 -17.09
C HIS A 45 13.49 7.10 -17.22
N ASN A 46 13.20 8.20 -16.51
CA ASN A 46 11.84 8.74 -16.36
C ASN A 46 11.70 10.20 -16.77
N ILE A 47 12.81 10.91 -17.02
CA ILE A 47 12.79 12.23 -17.64
C ILE A 47 12.93 12.08 -19.15
N PHE A 48 11.98 12.62 -19.88
CA PHE A 48 11.94 12.55 -21.32
C PHE A 48 12.67 13.73 -21.96
N ARG A 49 13.42 13.42 -23.01
CA ARG A 49 14.16 14.40 -23.82
C ARG A 49 13.21 15.12 -24.76
N TYR A 50 13.38 16.42 -24.93
CA TYR A 50 12.66 17.17 -25.95
C TYR A 50 13.30 16.98 -27.33
N PHE A 51 12.48 16.98 -28.40
CA PHE A 51 12.94 16.66 -29.76
C PHE A 51 14.12 17.52 -30.25
N LYS A 52 14.22 18.78 -29.80
CA LYS A 52 15.29 19.72 -30.19
C LYS A 52 16.36 19.96 -29.11
N GLU A 53 16.32 19.22 -28.01
CA GLU A 53 17.25 19.43 -26.89
C GLU A 53 18.59 18.76 -27.16
N GLY A 54 19.71 19.47 -26.95
CA GLY A 54 21.06 18.92 -27.10
C GLY A 54 21.44 17.92 -26.00
N ASP A 55 22.44 17.08 -26.24
CA ASP A 55 22.88 16.06 -25.26
C ASP A 55 23.39 16.68 -23.95
N ASN A 56 24.15 17.77 -24.05
CA ASN A 56 24.69 18.47 -22.88
C ASN A 56 23.57 19.17 -22.08
N GLU A 57 22.66 19.86 -22.78
CA GLU A 57 21.51 20.53 -22.14
C GLU A 57 20.61 19.51 -21.42
N PHE A 58 20.36 18.36 -22.05
CA PHE A 58 19.60 17.27 -21.43
C PHE A 58 20.30 16.73 -20.19
N LYS A 59 21.62 16.53 -20.24
CA LYS A 59 22.40 16.06 -19.09
C LYS A 59 22.35 17.06 -17.93
N GLU A 60 22.54 18.34 -18.19
CA GLU A 60 22.46 19.40 -17.17
C GLU A 60 21.05 19.50 -16.58
N ARG A 61 20.00 19.38 -17.40
CA ARG A 61 18.62 19.35 -16.92
C ARG A 61 18.35 18.12 -16.07
N LEU A 62 18.86 16.96 -16.49
CA LEU A 62 18.77 15.73 -15.73
C LEU A 62 19.47 15.88 -14.36
N GLU A 63 20.62 16.56 -14.32
CA GLU A 63 21.42 16.88 -13.12
C GLU A 63 20.79 17.90 -12.17
N ARG A 64 19.78 18.67 -12.61
CA ARG A 64 18.98 19.56 -11.75
C ARG A 64 17.58 19.07 -11.45
N ALA A 65 17.05 18.15 -12.26
CA ALA A 65 15.70 17.65 -12.13
C ALA A 65 15.42 17.17 -10.70
N TYR A 66 14.28 17.60 -10.16
CA TYR A 66 13.79 17.21 -8.85
C TYR A 66 12.34 16.75 -8.95
N ARG A 67 11.88 16.03 -7.92
CA ARG A 67 10.48 15.61 -7.79
C ARG A 67 10.10 15.53 -6.33
N PHE A 68 8.84 15.80 -6.03
CA PHE A 68 8.23 15.43 -4.76
C PHE A 68 7.66 14.02 -4.93
N ASN A 69 7.98 13.11 -4.02
CA ASN A 69 7.60 11.70 -4.19
C ASN A 69 6.16 11.45 -3.71
N HIS A 70 5.19 11.93 -4.49
CA HIS A 70 3.76 11.81 -4.19
C HIS A 70 3.33 10.35 -4.10
N THR A 71 3.89 9.49 -4.96
CA THR A 71 3.63 8.04 -4.94
C THR A 71 3.96 7.42 -3.58
N ARG A 72 5.12 7.74 -3.00
CA ARG A 72 5.51 7.24 -1.67
C ARG A 72 4.63 7.81 -0.56
N GLU A 73 4.33 9.09 -0.64
CA GLU A 73 3.52 9.77 0.38
C GLU A 73 2.13 9.12 0.49
N VAL A 74 1.49 8.86 -0.64
CA VAL A 74 0.21 8.15 -0.73
C VAL A 74 0.27 6.78 -0.03
N VAL A 75 1.25 5.95 -0.41
CA VAL A 75 1.39 4.59 0.15
C VAL A 75 1.61 4.65 1.67
N ASN A 76 2.54 5.48 2.12
CA ASN A 76 2.88 5.60 3.54
C ASN A 76 1.71 6.15 4.37
N LEU A 77 0.91 7.05 3.80
CA LEU A 77 -0.24 7.62 4.47
C LEU A 77 -1.34 6.59 4.68
N ILE A 78 -1.69 5.82 3.64
CA ILE A 78 -2.66 4.72 3.73
C ILE A 78 -2.17 3.66 4.72
N ASN A 79 -0.90 3.25 4.64
CA ASN A 79 -0.29 2.32 5.59
C ASN A 79 -0.44 2.81 7.04
N LYS A 80 -0.10 4.08 7.29
CA LYS A 80 -0.24 4.69 8.61
C LYS A 80 -1.68 4.67 9.12
N TYR A 81 -2.67 4.90 8.27
CA TYR A 81 -4.07 4.85 8.68
C TYR A 81 -4.55 3.43 9.03
N ILE A 82 -4.13 2.42 8.26
CA ILE A 82 -4.48 1.01 8.51
C ILE A 82 -3.96 0.56 9.88
N PHE A 83 -2.68 0.85 10.17
CA PHE A 83 -2.02 0.39 11.41
C PHE A 83 -2.13 1.38 12.57
N ARG A 84 -2.94 2.45 12.42
CA ARG A 84 -3.29 3.32 13.55
C ARG A 84 -4.27 2.64 14.50
N GLU A 85 -5.21 1.90 13.94
CA GLU A 85 -6.18 1.13 14.69
C GLU A 85 -5.57 -0.18 15.18
N ASN A 86 -6.07 -0.69 16.30
CA ASN A 86 -5.55 -1.91 16.89
C ASN A 86 -6.06 -3.15 16.14
N ILE A 87 -5.17 -4.10 15.86
CA ILE A 87 -5.52 -5.41 15.34
C ILE A 87 -5.78 -6.33 16.53
N SER A 88 -6.97 -6.93 16.58
CA SER A 88 -7.34 -7.85 17.65
C SER A 88 -6.73 -9.23 17.38
N ARG A 89 -5.91 -9.69 18.33
CA ARG A 89 -5.28 -11.02 18.31
C ARG A 89 -5.59 -11.76 19.60
N GLU A 90 -6.35 -12.83 19.51
CA GLU A 90 -6.72 -13.65 20.66
C GLU A 90 -5.54 -14.53 21.09
N ARG A 91 -4.70 -13.97 21.95
CA ARG A 91 -3.50 -14.67 22.45
C ARG A 91 -3.83 -15.78 23.44
N ALA A 92 -4.96 -15.78 24.15
CA ALA A 92 -5.23 -16.81 25.15
C ALA A 92 -5.46 -18.18 24.47
N ASP A 93 -6.27 -18.19 23.42
CA ASP A 93 -6.71 -19.40 22.70
C ASP A 93 -5.72 -19.88 21.60
N ALA A 94 -4.66 -19.10 21.37
CA ALA A 94 -3.66 -19.38 20.35
C ALA A 94 -2.65 -20.47 20.79
N PRO A 95 -2.28 -21.40 19.90
CA PRO A 95 -1.19 -22.35 20.14
C PRO A 95 0.15 -21.66 20.39
N ASP A 96 1.06 -22.34 21.08
CA ASP A 96 2.40 -21.81 21.37
C ASP A 96 3.20 -21.50 20.10
N ALA A 97 3.03 -22.28 19.03
CA ALA A 97 3.63 -22.02 17.73
C ALA A 97 3.17 -20.68 17.13
N VAL A 98 1.86 -20.39 17.22
CA VAL A 98 1.26 -19.16 16.71
C VAL A 98 1.72 -17.96 17.54
N LYS A 99 1.74 -18.11 18.87
CA LYS A 99 2.29 -17.08 19.78
C LYS A 99 3.74 -16.76 19.45
N ALA A 100 4.58 -17.78 19.28
CA ALA A 100 5.97 -17.60 18.91
C ALA A 100 6.15 -16.95 17.54
N PHE A 101 5.27 -17.27 16.58
CA PHE A 101 5.27 -16.66 15.25
C PHE A 101 4.85 -15.19 15.29
N TRP A 102 3.87 -14.81 16.12
CA TRP A 102 3.52 -13.41 16.31
C TRP A 102 4.69 -12.56 16.80
N ASP A 103 5.47 -13.11 17.73
CA ASP A 103 6.59 -12.39 18.33
C ASP A 103 7.82 -12.39 17.40
N ARG A 104 8.00 -13.41 16.55
CA ARG A 104 9.15 -13.58 15.64
C ARG A 104 8.71 -14.19 14.30
N ALA A 105 8.07 -13.38 13.48
CA ALA A 105 7.49 -13.79 12.21
C ALA A 105 8.53 -13.99 11.09
N THR A 106 9.68 -13.32 11.15
CA THR A 106 10.72 -13.40 10.09
C THR A 106 12.00 -14.08 10.58
N ARG A 107 12.89 -14.47 9.64
CA ARG A 107 14.23 -14.96 10.00
C ARG A 107 15.03 -13.95 10.82
N GLU A 108 14.84 -12.67 10.53
CA GLU A 108 15.45 -11.53 11.21
C GLU A 108 14.79 -11.20 12.56
N GLN A 109 13.81 -12.02 12.98
CA GLN A 109 13.08 -11.88 14.25
C GLN A 109 12.24 -10.60 14.35
N MET A 110 11.76 -10.08 13.21
CA MET A 110 10.73 -9.04 13.21
C MET A 110 9.41 -9.61 13.73
N THR A 111 8.65 -8.77 14.40
CA THR A 111 7.29 -9.09 14.85
C THR A 111 6.34 -9.23 13.66
N LEU A 112 5.19 -9.87 13.88
CA LEU A 112 4.19 -9.97 12.81
C LEU A 112 3.64 -8.59 12.39
N ASP A 113 3.52 -7.64 13.31
CA ASP A 113 3.08 -6.27 12.98
C ASP A 113 4.02 -5.57 12.00
N GLU A 114 5.33 -5.67 12.22
CA GLU A 114 6.33 -5.13 11.31
C GLU A 114 6.27 -5.80 9.93
N LEU A 115 6.09 -7.12 9.91
CA LEU A 115 5.93 -7.87 8.66
C LEU A 115 4.65 -7.47 7.91
N MET A 116 3.52 -7.35 8.60
CA MET A 116 2.24 -6.96 8.01
C MET A 116 2.26 -5.51 7.49
N SER A 117 2.90 -4.59 8.21
CA SER A 117 3.11 -3.23 7.74
C SER A 117 3.96 -3.20 6.47
N ALA A 118 5.02 -4.01 6.39
CA ALA A 118 5.82 -4.15 5.18
C ALA A 118 5.01 -4.77 4.02
N ILE A 119 4.22 -5.82 4.25
CA ILE A 119 3.36 -6.46 3.26
C ILE A 119 2.36 -5.45 2.66
N ASP A 120 1.75 -4.61 3.49
CA ASP A 120 0.83 -3.57 3.02
C ASP A 120 1.51 -2.55 2.09
N ILE A 121 2.73 -2.13 2.41
CA ILE A 121 3.52 -1.25 1.53
C ILE A 121 3.79 -1.95 0.19
N GLN A 122 4.25 -3.21 0.23
CA GLN A 122 4.61 -3.93 -1.00
C GLN A 122 3.40 -4.25 -1.88
N THR A 123 2.26 -4.64 -1.29
CA THR A 123 0.99 -4.82 -2.03
C THR A 123 0.52 -3.49 -2.63
N SER A 124 0.70 -2.37 -1.94
CA SER A 124 0.38 -1.04 -2.50
C SER A 124 1.22 -0.69 -3.72
N ILE A 125 2.49 -1.14 -3.75
CA ILE A 125 3.43 -0.89 -4.85
C ILE A 125 3.17 -1.83 -6.02
N PHE A 126 3.04 -3.14 -5.77
CA PHE A 126 3.02 -4.16 -6.82
C PHE A 126 1.62 -4.68 -7.17
N GLY A 127 0.63 -4.38 -6.33
CA GLY A 127 -0.73 -4.90 -6.43
C GLY A 127 -0.85 -6.30 -5.86
N ARG A 128 -0.11 -7.26 -6.44
CA ARG A 128 0.04 -8.61 -5.89
C ARG A 128 1.48 -8.86 -5.47
N ILE A 129 1.64 -9.39 -4.26
CA ILE A 129 2.90 -10.01 -3.81
C ILE A 129 2.63 -11.46 -3.40
N TRP A 130 3.70 -12.19 -3.13
CA TRP A 130 3.62 -13.58 -2.69
C TRP A 130 4.24 -13.69 -1.30
N ILE A 131 3.60 -14.42 -0.40
CA ILE A 131 4.16 -14.74 0.91
C ILE A 131 4.59 -16.20 0.89
N VAL A 132 5.83 -16.45 1.33
CA VAL A 132 6.36 -17.78 1.57
C VAL A 132 6.47 -18.00 3.06
N VAL A 133 5.95 -19.11 3.57
CA VAL A 133 6.09 -19.53 4.97
C VAL A 133 6.95 -20.78 5.01
N ASP A 134 8.08 -20.72 5.68
CA ASP A 134 9.07 -21.80 5.71
C ASP A 134 9.51 -22.04 7.16
N SER A 135 10.26 -23.10 7.42
CA SER A 135 10.68 -23.49 8.76
C SER A 135 12.21 -23.58 8.88
N THR A 136 12.73 -23.31 10.07
CA THR A 136 14.13 -23.58 10.42
C THR A 136 14.36 -25.03 10.85
N MET A 137 13.30 -25.86 10.92
CA MET A 137 13.43 -27.29 11.16
C MET A 137 14.35 -27.91 10.10
N LYS A 138 15.50 -28.40 10.57
CA LYS A 138 16.31 -29.35 9.78
C LYS A 138 15.68 -30.74 9.96
N ASP A 139 15.93 -31.66 9.03
CA ASP A 139 15.49 -33.08 8.98
C ASP A 139 15.91 -33.95 10.19
N VAL A 140 15.99 -33.37 11.39
CA VAL A 140 16.06 -34.09 12.64
C VAL A 140 14.61 -34.41 12.99
N GLU A 141 14.29 -35.70 13.13
CA GLU A 141 13.03 -36.13 13.74
C GLU A 141 12.91 -35.49 15.13
N VAL A 142 12.29 -34.31 15.21
CA VAL A 142 12.05 -33.62 16.47
C VAL A 142 10.95 -34.39 17.19
N THR A 143 11.34 -35.38 17.99
CA THR A 143 10.40 -36.27 18.67
C THR A 143 9.85 -35.66 19.97
N SER A 144 10.38 -34.51 20.42
CA SER A 144 9.93 -33.84 21.65
C SER A 144 9.98 -32.30 21.59
N LEU A 145 9.06 -31.64 22.31
CA LEU A 145 9.05 -30.17 22.54
C LEU A 145 10.36 -29.64 23.13
N ALA A 146 11.15 -30.49 23.79
CA ALA A 146 12.45 -30.13 24.35
C ALA A 146 13.57 -30.12 23.29
N ASP A 147 13.48 -30.97 22.27
CA ASP A 147 14.40 -30.98 21.14
C ASP A 147 14.09 -29.85 20.15
N GLU A 148 12.81 -29.48 20.04
CA GLU A 148 12.34 -28.31 19.27
C GLU A 148 12.92 -27.00 19.81
N LYS A 149 12.90 -26.84 21.14
CA LYS A 149 13.54 -25.71 21.84
C LYS A 149 15.06 -25.72 21.75
N LYS A 150 15.70 -26.89 21.68
CA LYS A 150 17.16 -27.01 21.48
C LYS A 150 17.59 -26.72 20.04
N ALA A 151 16.74 -26.99 19.06
CA ALA A 151 17.00 -26.78 17.65
C ALA A 151 16.62 -25.38 17.14
N ASP A 152 15.95 -24.54 17.96
CA ASP A 152 15.33 -23.26 17.55
C ASP A 152 14.48 -23.44 16.28
N ALA A 153 13.73 -24.55 16.24
CA ALA A 153 12.79 -24.87 15.18
C ALA A 153 11.61 -23.89 15.24
N ARG A 154 11.50 -23.03 14.23
CA ARG A 154 10.46 -22.02 14.12
C ARG A 154 9.99 -21.87 12.68
N ALA A 155 8.70 -21.65 12.51
CA ALA A 155 8.16 -21.11 11.27
C ALA A 155 8.57 -19.63 11.13
N TYR A 156 8.83 -19.22 9.91
CA TYR A 156 9.06 -17.83 9.53
C TYR A 156 8.44 -17.54 8.17
N ALA A 157 8.11 -16.30 7.91
CA ALA A 157 7.57 -15.84 6.65
C ALA A 157 8.43 -14.74 6.04
N TYR A 158 8.39 -14.65 4.71
CA TYR A 158 8.94 -13.56 3.95
C TYR A 158 8.09 -13.32 2.71
N TRP A 159 8.07 -12.07 2.24
CA TRP A 159 7.37 -11.72 1.02
C TRP A 159 8.33 -11.73 -0.18
N LEU A 160 7.78 -12.02 -1.34
CA LEU A 160 8.43 -12.00 -2.64
C LEU A 160 7.68 -11.02 -3.55
N PRO A 161 8.39 -10.08 -4.19
CA PRO A 161 7.79 -9.23 -5.20
C PRO A 161 7.49 -10.06 -6.46
N PRO A 162 6.57 -9.60 -7.33
CA PRO A 162 6.16 -10.37 -8.50
C PRO A 162 7.31 -10.67 -9.49
N GLN A 163 8.36 -9.82 -9.54
CA GLN A 163 9.57 -10.07 -10.34
C GLN A 163 10.34 -11.32 -9.89
N GLN A 164 10.16 -11.78 -8.65
CA GLN A 164 10.81 -12.99 -8.13
C GLN A 164 9.89 -14.22 -8.27
N MET A 165 8.64 -14.05 -8.71
CA MET A 165 7.71 -15.15 -8.95
C MET A 165 7.65 -15.47 -10.46
N LEU A 166 8.45 -16.45 -10.88
CA LEU A 166 8.69 -16.71 -12.30
C LEU A 166 7.53 -17.44 -12.96
N ASP A 167 7.06 -18.54 -12.37
CA ASP A 167 5.99 -19.38 -12.92
C ASP A 167 5.31 -20.17 -11.79
N PHE A 168 4.05 -20.55 -11.99
CA PHE A 168 3.30 -21.40 -11.07
C PHE A 168 2.11 -22.06 -11.76
N ALA A 169 1.54 -23.07 -11.12
CA ALA A 169 0.31 -23.70 -11.59
C ALA A 169 -0.71 -23.87 -10.46
N TYR A 170 -1.98 -23.81 -10.84
CA TYR A 170 -3.10 -24.11 -9.97
C TYR A 170 -3.80 -25.40 -10.44
N ASP A 171 -4.46 -26.10 -9.51
CA ASP A 171 -5.44 -27.11 -9.85
C ASP A 171 -6.81 -26.50 -10.20
N ASP A 172 -7.76 -27.36 -10.53
CA ASP A 172 -9.14 -27.01 -10.89
C ASP A 172 -9.88 -26.32 -9.72
N ASP A 173 -9.54 -26.68 -8.48
CA ASP A 173 -10.12 -26.12 -7.25
C ASP A 173 -9.48 -24.77 -6.84
N GLY A 174 -8.41 -24.35 -7.52
CA GLY A 174 -7.73 -23.08 -7.24
C GLY A 174 -6.62 -23.16 -6.19
N ASN A 175 -6.13 -24.35 -5.85
CA ASN A 175 -4.97 -24.57 -5.00
C ASN A 175 -3.69 -24.66 -5.82
N LEU A 176 -2.59 -24.10 -5.31
CA LEU A 176 -1.30 -24.17 -5.99
C LEU A 176 -0.79 -25.63 -6.07
N LEU A 177 -0.30 -26.01 -7.24
CA LEU A 177 0.38 -27.28 -7.48
C LEU A 177 1.88 -27.14 -7.20
N TRP A 178 2.47 -26.05 -7.69
CA TRP A 178 3.87 -25.70 -7.51
C TRP A 178 4.10 -24.23 -7.82
N VAL A 179 5.19 -23.66 -7.31
CA VAL A 179 5.67 -22.31 -7.64
C VAL A 179 7.18 -22.32 -7.87
N LEU A 180 7.64 -21.55 -8.84
CA LEU A 180 9.06 -21.34 -9.14
C LEU A 180 9.45 -19.89 -8.83
N THR A 181 10.37 -19.73 -7.89
CA THR A 181 10.85 -18.42 -7.45
C THR A 181 12.31 -18.18 -7.81
N HIS A 182 12.70 -16.91 -7.86
CA HIS A 182 14.06 -16.46 -8.13
C HIS A 182 14.60 -15.59 -7.00
N GLU A 183 15.79 -15.94 -6.52
CA GLU A 183 16.51 -15.26 -5.45
C GLU A 183 17.87 -14.81 -5.99
N LEU A 184 18.26 -13.57 -5.68
CA LEU A 184 19.61 -13.05 -5.94
C LEU A 184 20.42 -13.13 -4.65
N VAL A 185 21.38 -14.04 -4.61
CA VAL A 185 22.25 -14.25 -3.44
C VAL A 185 23.63 -13.72 -3.75
N ARG A 186 24.19 -12.94 -2.83
CA ARG A 186 25.59 -12.53 -2.92
C ARG A 186 26.46 -13.62 -2.31
N ASP A 187 27.50 -14.02 -3.03
CA ASP A 187 28.55 -14.84 -2.45
C ASP A 187 29.44 -13.96 -1.58
N ASP A 188 29.09 -13.85 -0.29
CA ASP A 188 29.78 -13.04 0.72
C ASP A 188 29.98 -13.77 2.06
N ALA A 189 29.67 -15.07 2.13
CA ALA A 189 29.72 -15.85 3.36
C ALA A 189 31.10 -15.88 4.03
N ASN A 190 32.18 -15.76 3.25
CA ASN A 190 33.54 -15.67 3.77
C ASN A 190 34.31 -14.53 3.08
N PRO A 191 34.70 -13.46 3.78
CA PRO A 191 35.36 -12.31 3.17
C PRO A 191 36.73 -12.64 2.53
N PHE A 192 37.34 -13.79 2.86
CA PHE A 192 38.63 -14.22 2.33
C PHE A 192 38.53 -15.14 1.10
N THR A 193 37.42 -15.86 0.93
CA THR A 193 37.27 -16.85 -0.15
C THR A 193 36.05 -16.62 -1.04
N SER A 194 35.16 -15.72 -0.64
CA SER A 194 33.96 -15.38 -1.42
C SER A 194 34.33 -14.51 -2.61
N SER A 195 33.60 -14.70 -3.71
CA SER A 195 33.80 -13.94 -4.93
C SER A 195 33.18 -12.54 -4.89
N GLY A 196 32.28 -12.28 -3.93
CA GLY A 196 31.52 -11.04 -3.82
C GLY A 196 30.45 -10.86 -4.91
N ASN A 197 30.32 -11.80 -5.85
CA ASN A 197 29.44 -11.71 -7.00
C ASN A 197 28.00 -12.11 -6.64
N LEU A 198 27.05 -11.52 -7.38
CA LEU A 198 25.65 -11.95 -7.34
C LEU A 198 25.47 -13.26 -8.12
N GLN A 199 24.82 -14.22 -7.49
CA GLN A 199 24.48 -15.53 -8.03
C GLN A 199 22.95 -15.67 -8.10
N ASN A 200 22.46 -16.24 -9.21
CA ASN A 200 21.06 -16.56 -9.37
C ASN A 200 20.77 -17.90 -8.70
N ARG A 201 19.79 -17.90 -7.81
CA ARG A 201 19.25 -19.10 -7.16
C ARG A 201 17.77 -19.21 -7.48
N TYR A 202 17.31 -20.42 -7.73
CA TYR A 202 15.92 -20.69 -8.09
C TYR A 202 15.37 -21.72 -7.13
N ARG A 203 14.18 -21.47 -6.59
CA ARG A 203 13.53 -22.41 -5.68
C ARG A 203 12.21 -22.87 -6.26
N LEU A 204 12.04 -24.18 -6.36
CA LEU A 204 10.78 -24.81 -6.73
C LEU A 204 10.13 -25.33 -5.46
N TRP A 205 8.93 -24.86 -5.16
CA TRP A 205 8.08 -25.42 -4.13
C TRP A 205 6.99 -26.26 -4.77
N THR A 206 6.76 -27.45 -4.26
CA THR A 206 5.62 -28.31 -4.60
C THR A 206 4.74 -28.48 -3.36
N ARG A 207 3.70 -29.34 -3.43
CA ARG A 207 2.85 -29.62 -2.27
C ARG A 207 3.55 -30.39 -1.16
N GLU A 208 4.63 -31.11 -1.49
CA GLU A 208 5.27 -32.05 -0.56
C GLU A 208 6.76 -31.82 -0.40
N SER A 209 7.42 -31.21 -1.39
CA SER A 209 8.87 -31.06 -1.44
C SER A 209 9.31 -29.71 -2.01
N TRP A 210 10.55 -29.36 -1.72
CA TRP A 210 11.22 -28.19 -2.28
C TRP A 210 12.56 -28.55 -2.91
N PHE A 211 12.94 -27.80 -3.94
CA PHE A 211 14.21 -27.97 -4.66
C PHE A 211 14.88 -26.61 -4.82
N LEU A 212 16.18 -26.56 -4.57
CA LEU A 212 16.99 -25.36 -4.69
C LEU A 212 18.05 -25.54 -5.77
N PHE A 213 18.00 -24.70 -6.79
CA PHE A 213 18.93 -24.71 -7.91
C PHE A 213 19.80 -23.46 -7.88
N ARG A 214 21.05 -23.61 -8.30
CA ARG A 214 22.02 -22.51 -8.40
C ARG A 214 22.59 -22.43 -9.80
N GLU A 215 22.69 -21.22 -10.32
CA GLU A 215 23.35 -20.96 -11.59
C GLU A 215 24.87 -20.80 -11.38
N VAL A 216 25.65 -21.73 -11.94
CA VAL A 216 27.12 -21.68 -11.91
C VAL A 216 27.64 -21.37 -13.30
N LYS A 217 28.42 -20.29 -13.41
CA LYS A 217 29.10 -19.89 -14.64
C LYS A 217 30.42 -20.63 -14.75
N THR A 218 30.45 -21.71 -15.50
CA THR A 218 31.68 -22.46 -15.78
C THR A 218 32.31 -22.02 -17.11
N LYS A 219 33.63 -21.89 -17.12
CA LYS A 219 34.40 -21.73 -18.36
C LYS A 219 34.78 -23.11 -18.87
N LYS A 220 34.23 -23.50 -20.02
CA LYS A 220 34.65 -24.70 -20.75
C LYS A 220 35.21 -24.24 -22.11
N GLY A 221 36.52 -24.09 -22.21
CA GLY A 221 37.18 -23.49 -23.38
C GLY A 221 36.98 -21.97 -23.47
N SER A 222 36.70 -21.45 -24.68
CA SER A 222 36.49 -20.01 -24.95
C SER A 222 35.05 -19.53 -24.75
N ALA A 223 34.09 -20.43 -24.55
CA ALA A 223 32.68 -20.09 -24.32
C ALA A 223 32.33 -20.10 -22.82
N LYS A 224 31.63 -19.05 -22.36
CA LYS A 224 30.97 -19.06 -21.04
C LYS A 224 29.73 -19.94 -21.16
N GLN A 225 29.68 -21.06 -20.44
CA GLN A 225 28.46 -21.85 -20.31
C GLN A 225 27.86 -21.62 -18.93
N THR A 226 26.56 -21.37 -18.92
CA THR A 226 25.75 -21.44 -17.71
C THR A 226 25.37 -22.90 -17.47
N GLN A 227 25.72 -23.42 -16.30
CA GLN A 227 25.30 -24.72 -15.79
C GLN A 227 24.38 -24.51 -14.59
N ILE A 228 23.37 -25.37 -14.45
CA ILE A 228 22.44 -25.31 -13.32
C ILE A 228 22.72 -26.51 -12.43
N GLU A 229 23.04 -26.25 -11.17
CA GLU A 229 23.32 -27.29 -10.18
C GLU A 229 22.17 -27.36 -9.18
N LEU A 230 21.76 -28.57 -8.79
CA LEU A 230 20.89 -28.76 -7.64
C LEU A 230 21.75 -28.55 -6.39
N GLU A 231 21.46 -27.49 -5.65
CA GLU A 231 22.19 -27.11 -4.44
C GLU A 231 21.66 -27.85 -3.21
N ASN A 232 20.34 -27.98 -3.09
CA ASN A 232 19.70 -28.68 -1.98
C ASN A 232 18.26 -29.09 -2.33
N TYR A 233 17.70 -30.05 -1.62
CA TYR A 233 16.30 -30.47 -1.73
C TYR A 233 15.82 -31.04 -0.40
N GLY A 234 14.50 -31.06 -0.18
CA GLY A 234 13.92 -31.64 1.02
C GLY A 234 12.42 -31.89 0.88
N GLU A 235 11.88 -32.76 1.74
CA GLU A 235 10.44 -33.05 1.84
C GLU A 235 9.86 -32.39 3.09
N HIS A 236 8.81 -31.59 2.91
CA HIS A 236 8.11 -30.93 4.01
C HIS A 236 6.73 -31.54 4.30
N LYS A 237 6.18 -32.36 3.40
CA LYS A 237 4.95 -33.16 3.59
C LYS A 237 3.71 -32.37 4.06
N LEU A 238 3.64 -31.08 3.71
CA LEU A 238 2.50 -30.22 4.11
C LEU A 238 1.24 -30.51 3.29
N GLY A 239 1.32 -31.20 2.15
CA GLY A 239 0.19 -31.43 1.23
C GLY A 239 -0.33 -30.16 0.54
N VAL A 240 0.27 -29.00 0.82
CA VAL A 240 -0.03 -27.70 0.23
C VAL A 240 1.27 -26.99 -0.09
N VAL A 241 1.28 -26.17 -1.13
CA VAL A 241 2.43 -25.31 -1.44
C VAL A 241 2.50 -24.22 -0.37
N PRO A 242 3.63 -24.02 0.31
CA PRO A 242 3.74 -23.07 1.42
C PRO A 242 3.92 -21.61 0.93
N VAL A 243 3.21 -21.26 -0.13
CA VAL A 243 3.23 -19.96 -0.78
C VAL A 243 1.82 -19.56 -1.13
N PHE A 244 1.44 -18.31 -0.91
CA PHE A 244 0.12 -17.81 -1.30
C PHE A 244 0.18 -16.33 -1.74
N PRO A 245 -0.73 -15.90 -2.63
CA PRO A 245 -0.77 -14.51 -3.09
C PRO A 245 -1.47 -13.60 -2.08
N VAL A 246 -1.01 -12.35 -2.00
CA VAL A 246 -1.67 -11.27 -1.27
C VAL A 246 -1.90 -10.10 -2.20
N ASP A 247 -3.15 -9.65 -2.26
CA ASP A 247 -3.61 -8.57 -3.12
C ASP A 247 -3.85 -7.28 -2.34
N CYS A 248 -3.64 -6.14 -2.98
CA CYS A 248 -3.95 -4.83 -2.42
C CYS A 248 -5.47 -4.60 -2.29
N MET A 249 -6.24 -4.82 -3.35
CA MET A 249 -7.62 -4.30 -3.48
C MET A 249 -8.67 -5.38 -3.82
N GLY A 250 -8.25 -6.65 -3.95
CA GLY A 250 -9.16 -7.79 -4.23
C GLY A 250 -9.77 -7.82 -5.64
N ASN A 251 -9.38 -6.90 -6.53
CA ASN A 251 -9.84 -6.78 -7.92
C ASN A 251 -8.84 -7.40 -8.92
N ALA A 252 -8.39 -8.62 -8.62
CA ALA A 252 -7.43 -9.34 -9.44
C ALA A 252 -7.96 -9.51 -10.88
N GLN A 253 -7.19 -9.07 -11.88
CA GLN A 253 -7.53 -9.20 -13.29
C GLN A 253 -7.25 -10.63 -13.80
N SER A 254 -6.27 -11.29 -13.19
CA SER A 254 -5.91 -12.68 -13.49
C SER A 254 -5.44 -13.38 -12.21
N ARG A 255 -5.20 -14.70 -12.29
CA ARG A 255 -4.53 -15.44 -11.19
C ARG A 255 -3.07 -15.04 -11.00
N TYR A 256 -2.50 -14.24 -11.91
CA TYR A 256 -1.12 -13.80 -11.87
C TYR A 256 -0.98 -12.32 -11.47
N PHE A 257 -1.95 -11.49 -11.84
CA PHE A 257 -1.88 -10.04 -11.67
C PHE A 257 -3.10 -9.45 -10.94
N SER A 258 -2.81 -8.57 -10.00
CA SER A 258 -3.76 -7.64 -9.38
C SER A 258 -3.21 -6.22 -9.53
N PRO A 259 -4.05 -5.22 -9.81
CA PRO A 259 -3.61 -3.84 -9.90
C PRO A 259 -3.13 -3.34 -8.54
N SER A 260 -2.21 -2.37 -8.57
CA SER A 260 -1.63 -1.75 -7.38
C SER A 260 -2.37 -0.48 -6.97
N LEU A 261 -2.11 0.02 -5.77
CA LEU A 261 -2.66 1.30 -5.33
C LEU A 261 -2.09 2.47 -6.15
N ILE A 262 -0.84 2.35 -6.57
CA ILE A 262 -0.10 3.41 -7.25
C ILE A 262 -0.04 3.24 -8.77
N ASP A 263 -0.78 2.28 -9.33
CA ASP A 263 -0.69 1.87 -10.73
C ASP A 263 -0.80 3.09 -11.66
N ASP A 264 -1.88 3.86 -11.52
CA ASP A 264 -2.12 5.09 -12.27
C ASP A 264 -1.31 6.29 -11.73
N ILE A 265 -1.17 6.37 -10.41
CA ILE A 265 -0.53 7.49 -9.71
C ILE A 265 0.94 7.62 -10.10
N ALA A 266 1.65 6.51 -10.29
CA ALA A 266 3.06 6.51 -10.65
C ALA A 266 3.29 7.20 -12.00
N TYR A 267 2.38 7.03 -12.96
CA TYR A 267 2.46 7.70 -14.26
C TYR A 267 2.18 9.21 -14.15
N LEU A 268 1.23 9.60 -13.32
CA LEU A 268 0.94 11.01 -13.02
C LEU A 268 2.12 11.68 -12.30
N ASP A 269 2.72 11.01 -11.31
CA ASP A 269 3.91 11.48 -10.59
C ASP A 269 5.10 11.63 -11.56
N ARG A 270 5.26 10.69 -12.50
CA ARG A 270 6.25 10.83 -13.58
C ARG A 270 5.99 12.05 -14.47
N ALA A 271 4.74 12.30 -14.83
CA ALA A 271 4.37 13.47 -15.61
C ALA A 271 4.69 14.77 -14.86
N VAL A 272 4.36 14.85 -13.57
CA VAL A 272 4.72 15.98 -12.69
C VAL A 272 6.23 16.21 -12.67
N ALA A 273 7.04 15.17 -12.52
CA ALA A 273 8.50 15.30 -12.54
C ALA A 273 9.03 15.84 -13.88
N ASN A 274 8.43 15.44 -15.01
CA ASN A 274 8.78 15.98 -16.33
C ASN A 274 8.39 17.45 -16.45
N TYR A 275 7.20 17.84 -16.00
CA TYR A 275 6.76 19.23 -16.01
C TYR A 275 7.61 20.13 -15.10
N LEU A 276 7.98 19.66 -13.90
CA LEU A 276 8.89 20.38 -13.01
C LEU A 276 10.29 20.53 -13.60
N SER A 277 10.80 19.49 -14.25
CA SER A 277 12.08 19.57 -14.97
C SER A 277 12.05 20.60 -16.10
N ASN A 278 10.94 20.71 -16.81
CA ASN A 278 10.76 21.72 -17.85
C ASN A 278 10.59 23.12 -17.26
N LEU A 279 9.87 23.24 -16.13
CA LEU A 279 9.72 24.50 -15.41
C LEU A 279 11.07 25.04 -14.95
N ASP A 280 11.94 24.20 -14.41
CA ASP A 280 13.29 24.59 -14.00
C ASP A 280 14.15 25.05 -15.19
N ALA A 281 14.03 24.39 -16.35
CA ALA A 281 14.68 24.85 -17.58
C ALA A 281 14.15 26.22 -18.04
N ILE A 282 12.84 26.42 -17.99
CA ILE A 282 12.19 27.70 -18.30
C ILE A 282 12.64 28.79 -17.33
N ILE A 283 12.68 28.52 -16.04
CA ILE A 283 13.17 29.48 -15.04
C ILE A 283 14.61 29.86 -15.39
N GLN A 284 15.50 28.91 -15.67
CA GLN A 284 16.87 29.27 -16.06
C GLN A 284 16.98 30.09 -17.35
N ASP A 285 16.21 29.74 -18.38
CA ASP A 285 16.31 30.38 -19.69
C ASP A 285 15.53 31.71 -19.77
N GLN A 286 14.49 31.89 -18.94
CA GLN A 286 13.60 33.05 -18.95
C GLN A 286 13.85 34.07 -17.84
N THR A 287 14.51 33.70 -16.74
CA THR A 287 14.80 34.65 -15.66
C THR A 287 15.80 35.72 -16.11
N PHE A 288 16.62 35.43 -17.13
CA PHE A 288 17.59 36.38 -17.68
C PHE A 288 17.13 36.87 -19.05
N SER A 289 17.05 38.19 -19.20
CA SER A 289 16.79 38.80 -20.50
C SER A 289 17.87 38.41 -21.51
N GLN A 290 17.44 38.01 -22.71
CA GLN A 290 18.31 37.57 -23.78
C GLN A 290 18.65 38.75 -24.69
N LEU A 291 19.90 38.84 -25.12
CA LEU A 291 20.38 39.96 -25.93
C LEU A 291 20.10 39.69 -27.41
N ALA A 292 19.37 40.59 -28.08
CA ALA A 292 19.11 40.55 -29.51
C ALA A 292 19.90 41.66 -30.21
N ILE A 293 20.72 41.30 -31.22
CA ILE A 293 21.69 42.20 -31.85
C ILE A 293 21.52 42.18 -33.38
N PRO A 294 21.59 43.34 -34.04
CA PRO A 294 21.67 43.40 -35.50
C PRO A 294 22.89 42.64 -36.05
N VAL A 295 22.70 41.83 -37.10
CA VAL A 295 23.82 41.13 -37.78
C VAL A 295 24.90 42.12 -38.25
N GLN A 296 24.50 43.33 -38.63
CA GLN A 296 25.38 44.42 -39.06
C GLN A 296 26.33 44.91 -37.95
N ALA A 297 25.98 44.71 -36.67
CA ALA A 297 26.82 45.02 -35.52
C ALA A 297 27.76 43.86 -35.12
N MET A 298 27.72 42.73 -35.85
CA MET A 298 28.50 41.51 -35.59
C MET A 298 29.54 41.17 -36.68
N MET A 299 29.89 42.11 -37.57
CA MET A 299 30.81 41.81 -38.68
C MET A 299 32.20 41.33 -38.19
N PRO A 300 32.81 40.30 -38.82
CA PRO A 300 34.07 39.71 -38.35
C PRO A 300 35.25 40.68 -38.58
N GLY A 301 35.82 41.21 -37.50
CA GLY A 301 36.99 42.11 -37.56
C GLY A 301 37.09 43.11 -36.41
N ASP A 302 36.00 43.41 -35.71
CA ASP A 302 36.00 44.33 -34.57
C ASP A 302 36.20 43.60 -33.22
N GLU A 303 36.97 44.21 -32.32
CA GLU A 303 37.12 43.82 -30.90
C GLU A 303 35.77 43.66 -30.17
N ASN A 304 34.70 44.22 -30.75
CA ASN A 304 33.33 44.12 -30.26
C ASN A 304 32.74 42.70 -30.37
N HIS A 305 33.21 41.85 -31.28
CA HIS A 305 32.65 40.49 -31.42
C HIS A 305 32.84 39.65 -30.15
N THR A 306 34.04 39.71 -29.55
CA THR A 306 34.37 39.00 -28.32
C THR A 306 33.67 39.60 -27.10
N LYS A 307 33.60 40.94 -27.00
CA LYS A 307 32.87 41.64 -25.93
C LYS A 307 31.36 41.38 -25.97
N VAL A 308 30.78 41.30 -27.16
CA VAL A 308 29.34 41.06 -27.36
C VAL A 308 28.95 39.63 -26.93
N LEU A 309 29.83 38.65 -27.13
CA LEU A 309 29.67 37.30 -26.59
C LEU A 309 29.78 37.29 -25.05
N GLU A 310 30.62 38.15 -24.45
CA GLU A 310 30.72 38.32 -22.99
C GLU A 310 29.50 39.01 -22.35
N PHE A 311 28.79 39.89 -23.08
CA PHE A 311 27.56 40.54 -22.59
C PHE A 311 26.32 39.64 -22.66
N GLY A 312 26.37 38.53 -23.39
CA GLY A 312 25.30 37.54 -23.45
C GLY A 312 25.30 36.64 -22.22
N THR A 313 24.23 36.64 -21.43
CA THR A 313 24.11 35.79 -20.23
C THR A 313 24.03 34.29 -20.55
N LYS A 314 23.57 33.91 -21.74
CA LYS A 314 23.52 32.49 -22.20
C LYS A 314 23.37 32.31 -23.71
N ARG A 315 22.47 33.08 -24.36
CA ARG A 315 22.19 33.01 -25.80
C ARG A 315 22.05 34.43 -26.38
N VAL A 316 22.69 34.67 -27.54
CA VAL A 316 22.58 35.92 -28.29
C VAL A 316 21.81 35.63 -29.58
N PHE A 317 20.74 36.37 -29.82
CA PHE A 317 19.97 36.27 -31.06
C PHE A 317 20.43 37.34 -32.03
N THR A 318 20.67 36.95 -33.27
CA THR A 318 20.93 37.91 -34.34
C THR A 318 19.67 38.12 -35.17
N TYR A 319 19.42 39.36 -35.57
CA TYR A 319 18.32 39.70 -36.47
C TYR A 319 18.81 40.69 -37.53
N ASP A 320 18.15 40.69 -38.68
CA ASP A 320 18.44 41.66 -39.73
C ASP A 320 17.72 42.97 -39.41
N ALA A 321 18.48 44.01 -39.11
CA ALA A 321 17.95 45.34 -38.84
C ALA A 321 18.04 46.20 -40.11
N GLU A 322 17.13 45.98 -41.06
CA GLU A 322 16.94 46.95 -42.15
C GLU A 322 16.55 48.31 -41.53
N GLY A 323 17.49 49.25 -41.53
CA GLY A 323 17.26 50.63 -41.07
C GLY A 323 17.88 51.04 -39.72
N GLY A 324 18.82 50.28 -39.16
CA GLY A 324 19.62 50.75 -38.01
C GLY A 324 18.97 50.57 -36.64
N SER A 325 18.12 49.54 -36.47
CA SER A 325 17.59 49.17 -35.16
C SER A 325 18.72 48.86 -34.17
N GLN A 326 18.58 49.33 -32.92
CA GLN A 326 19.59 49.14 -31.88
C GLN A 326 19.47 47.77 -31.20
N PRO A 327 20.55 47.25 -30.59
CA PRO A 327 20.48 46.08 -29.72
C PRO A 327 19.44 46.29 -28.61
N PHE A 328 18.65 45.26 -28.32
CA PHE A 328 17.68 45.31 -27.23
C PHE A 328 17.63 44.00 -26.46
N TYR A 329 17.15 44.08 -25.23
CA TYR A 329 16.93 42.92 -24.37
C TYR A 329 15.52 42.38 -24.58
N MET A 330 15.41 41.12 -24.96
CA MET A 330 14.15 40.39 -25.06
C MET A 330 13.92 39.64 -23.75
N SER A 331 12.85 40.00 -23.04
CA SER A 331 12.39 39.28 -21.85
C SER A 331 11.34 38.24 -22.25
N PRO A 332 11.54 36.95 -21.97
CA PRO A 332 10.55 35.93 -22.30
C PRO A 332 9.24 36.11 -21.52
N ASP A 333 8.12 35.62 -22.08
CA ASP A 333 6.79 35.76 -21.46
C ASP A 333 6.62 34.82 -20.25
N PRO A 334 6.45 35.37 -19.02
CA PRO A 334 6.29 34.57 -17.80
C PRO A 334 5.01 33.72 -17.78
N LYS A 335 4.02 33.99 -18.64
CA LYS A 335 2.79 33.20 -18.73
C LYS A 335 3.04 31.72 -19.04
N GLN A 336 4.13 31.40 -19.73
CA GLN A 336 4.50 30.02 -20.05
C GLN A 336 4.81 29.20 -18.78
N ALA A 337 5.49 29.81 -17.81
CA ALA A 337 5.74 29.18 -16.52
C ALA A 337 4.44 28.98 -15.72
N SER A 338 3.52 29.96 -15.77
CA SER A 338 2.22 29.87 -15.08
C SER A 338 1.36 28.70 -15.58
N MET A 339 1.34 28.43 -16.89
CA MET A 339 0.59 27.29 -17.46
C MET A 339 1.09 25.95 -16.92
N ILE A 340 2.41 25.79 -16.80
CA ILE A 340 3.01 24.55 -16.28
C ILE A 340 2.70 24.40 -14.79
N ILE A 341 2.82 25.47 -14.01
CA ILE A 341 2.49 25.45 -12.57
C ILE A 341 1.04 25.03 -12.36
N GLN A 342 0.10 25.61 -13.10
CA GLN A 342 -1.33 25.25 -13.02
C GLN A 342 -1.55 23.78 -13.38
N THR A 343 -0.92 23.30 -14.46
CA THR A 343 -1.02 21.89 -14.88
C THR A 343 -0.47 20.95 -13.80
N VAL A 344 0.69 21.27 -13.22
CA VAL A 344 1.29 20.51 -12.12
C VAL A 344 0.34 20.47 -10.92
N GLN A 345 -0.26 21.59 -10.53
CA GLN A 345 -1.23 21.64 -9.44
C GLN A 345 -2.46 20.77 -9.72
N THR A 346 -2.99 20.80 -10.95
CA THR A 346 -4.12 19.95 -11.35
C THR A 346 -3.77 18.46 -11.28
N VAL A 347 -2.61 18.05 -11.81
CA VAL A 347 -2.20 16.64 -11.79
C VAL A 347 -1.93 16.18 -10.36
N ILE A 348 -1.31 17.01 -9.53
CA ILE A 348 -1.11 16.74 -8.11
C ILE A 348 -2.46 16.56 -7.41
N ASN A 349 -3.43 17.44 -7.65
CA ASN A 349 -4.76 17.31 -7.07
C ASN A 349 -5.42 16.00 -7.49
N GLU A 350 -5.31 15.60 -8.76
CA GLU A 350 -5.85 14.33 -9.25
C GLU A 350 -5.21 13.12 -8.57
N ILE A 351 -3.89 13.14 -8.32
CA ILE A 351 -3.19 12.09 -7.57
C ILE A 351 -3.86 11.86 -6.21
N TYR A 352 -4.09 12.91 -5.42
CA TYR A 352 -4.69 12.74 -4.09
C TYR A 352 -6.21 12.49 -4.14
N HIS A 353 -6.92 13.03 -5.14
CA HIS A 353 -8.34 12.73 -5.34
C HIS A 353 -8.56 11.26 -5.73
N SER A 354 -7.65 10.64 -6.49
CA SER A 354 -7.76 9.23 -6.88
C SER A 354 -7.78 8.28 -5.68
N VAL A 355 -7.10 8.65 -4.58
CA VAL A 355 -7.00 7.87 -3.34
C VAL A 355 -7.96 8.36 -2.25
N GLY A 356 -8.68 9.47 -2.49
CA GLY A 356 -9.59 10.08 -1.51
C GLY A 356 -8.90 10.94 -0.45
N VAL A 357 -7.61 11.25 -0.59
CA VAL A 357 -6.83 12.03 0.40
C VAL A 357 -6.75 13.53 0.06
N ALA A 358 -7.62 14.02 -0.82
CA ALA A 358 -7.64 15.41 -1.26
C ALA A 358 -7.81 16.41 -0.09
N GLY A 359 -8.62 16.06 0.90
CA GLY A 359 -8.90 16.89 2.07
C GLY A 359 -7.73 17.14 3.03
N GLU A 360 -6.66 16.34 2.98
CA GLU A 360 -5.54 16.45 3.94
C GLU A 360 -4.50 17.51 3.52
N ARG A 361 -4.27 17.68 2.21
CA ARG A 361 -3.29 18.63 1.66
C ARG A 361 -3.81 20.06 1.49
N THR A 362 -5.13 20.25 1.39
CA THR A 362 -5.76 21.59 1.27
C THR A 362 -5.46 22.54 2.44
N LYS A 363 -4.87 22.03 3.54
CA LYS A 363 -4.39 22.84 4.68
C LYS A 363 -3.18 23.74 4.37
N GLN A 364 -2.35 23.43 3.38
CA GLN A 364 -1.11 24.20 3.15
C GLN A 364 -1.19 25.15 1.94
N ASP A 365 -1.92 24.81 0.87
CA ASP A 365 -1.91 25.59 -0.37
C ASP A 365 -2.99 26.70 -0.46
N ASN A 366 -3.97 26.72 0.45
CA ASN A 366 -5.07 27.71 0.44
C ASN A 366 -4.95 28.78 1.53
N ALA A 367 -3.85 29.53 1.52
CA ALA A 367 -3.76 30.84 2.19
C ALA A 367 -4.46 31.98 1.40
N LYS A 368 -5.05 31.67 0.24
CA LYS A 368 -5.92 32.57 -0.53
C LYS A 368 -7.30 31.95 -0.63
N GLY A 369 -8.27 32.62 -0.03
CA GLY A 369 -9.59 32.09 0.25
C GLY A 369 -10.35 31.61 -0.99
N ILE A 370 -10.51 30.29 -1.08
CA ILE A 370 -11.70 29.62 -1.59
C ILE A 370 -11.90 28.42 -0.65
N ASP A 371 -12.99 28.49 0.11
CA ASP A 371 -13.59 27.48 0.97
C ASP A 371 -12.68 26.56 1.78
N ASN A 372 -12.65 26.84 3.08
CA ASN A 372 -12.67 25.79 4.10
C ASN A 372 -13.68 24.72 3.68
N SER A 373 -13.21 23.58 3.15
CA SER A 373 -14.09 22.46 2.84
C SER A 373 -14.95 22.18 4.07
N SER A 374 -16.27 22.25 3.88
CA SER A 374 -17.25 22.06 4.94
C SER A 374 -16.98 20.73 5.64
N GLY A 375 -17.32 20.62 6.94
CA GLY A 375 -17.17 19.35 7.67
C GLY A 375 -17.83 18.17 6.92
N ALA A 376 -18.90 18.45 6.17
CA ALA A 376 -19.56 17.50 5.29
C ALA A 376 -18.66 17.03 4.12
N ALA A 377 -18.00 17.94 3.39
CA ALA A 377 -17.09 17.56 2.30
C ALA A 377 -15.91 16.71 2.80
N LYS A 378 -15.36 17.05 3.97
CA LYS A 378 -14.31 16.25 4.63
C LYS A 378 -14.80 14.85 5.03
N ALA A 379 -16.03 14.74 5.51
CA ALA A 379 -16.63 13.46 5.86
C ALA A 379 -16.84 12.58 4.61
N TYR A 380 -17.28 13.15 3.49
CA TYR A 380 -17.44 12.41 2.23
C TYR A 380 -16.10 11.91 1.66
N ASP A 381 -15.07 12.77 1.63
CA ASP A 381 -13.72 12.35 1.21
C ASP A 381 -13.19 11.23 2.10
N PHE A 382 -13.39 11.38 3.42
CA PHE A 382 -12.98 10.35 4.37
C PHE A 382 -13.76 9.04 4.21
N GLN A 383 -15.05 9.06 3.88
CA GLN A 383 -15.82 7.84 3.62
C GLN A 383 -15.22 7.00 2.49
N ARG A 384 -14.70 7.66 1.44
CA ARG A 384 -14.01 6.96 0.33
C ARG A 384 -12.70 6.34 0.80
N VAL A 385 -11.91 7.06 1.60
CA VAL A 385 -10.68 6.53 2.21
C VAL A 385 -11.02 5.37 3.15
N ASN A 386 -12.06 5.49 3.98
CA ASN A 386 -12.48 4.45 4.90
C ASN A 386 -12.83 3.15 4.16
N SER A 387 -13.57 3.24 3.06
CA SER A 387 -13.91 2.07 2.22
C SER A 387 -12.66 1.38 1.67
N LEU A 388 -11.66 2.17 1.26
CA LEU A 388 -10.36 1.68 0.84
C LEU A 388 -9.61 1.00 1.99
N LEU A 389 -9.58 1.61 3.18
CA LEU A 389 -8.91 1.07 4.37
C LEU A 389 -9.52 -0.25 4.82
N ILE A 390 -10.86 -0.35 4.84
CA ILE A 390 -11.59 -1.59 5.17
C ILE A 390 -11.21 -2.69 4.20
N THR A 391 -11.27 -2.42 2.89
CA THR A 391 -10.92 -3.41 1.85
C THR A 391 -9.50 -3.93 2.07
N LYS A 392 -8.54 -3.05 2.35
CA LYS A 392 -7.15 -3.44 2.61
C LYS A 392 -7.00 -4.21 3.91
N ALA A 393 -7.68 -3.79 4.98
CA ALA A 393 -7.69 -4.47 6.27
C ALA A 393 -8.21 -5.90 6.15
N GLU A 394 -9.29 -6.13 5.38
CA GLU A 394 -9.79 -7.48 5.07
C GLU A 394 -8.75 -8.34 4.34
N ARG A 395 -8.01 -7.77 3.37
CA ARG A 395 -6.95 -8.49 2.65
C ARG A 395 -5.79 -8.86 3.56
N LEU A 396 -5.38 -7.94 4.44
CA LEU A 396 -4.32 -8.18 5.42
C LEU A 396 -4.76 -9.22 6.46
N GLN A 397 -6.00 -9.16 6.94
CA GLN A 397 -6.58 -10.17 7.83
C GLN A 397 -6.54 -11.57 7.19
N ARG A 398 -6.94 -11.69 5.92
CA ARG A 398 -6.87 -12.95 5.18
C ARG A 398 -5.42 -13.44 5.05
N ALA A 399 -4.48 -12.53 4.76
CA ALA A 399 -3.07 -12.88 4.65
C ALA A 399 -2.49 -13.35 5.99
N GLU A 400 -2.78 -12.66 7.09
CA GLU A 400 -2.37 -13.06 8.44
C GLU A 400 -2.93 -14.45 8.78
N ARG A 401 -4.22 -14.70 8.57
CA ARG A 401 -4.83 -16.03 8.80
C ARG A 401 -4.17 -17.14 7.99
N GLN A 402 -3.85 -16.89 6.71
CA GLN A 402 -3.15 -17.86 5.87
C GLN A 402 -1.71 -18.11 6.34
N MET A 403 -1.00 -17.08 6.80
CA MET A 403 0.32 -17.27 7.42
C MET A 403 0.24 -18.11 8.68
N LEU A 404 -0.73 -17.83 9.56
CA LEU A 404 -0.93 -18.58 10.79
C LEU A 404 -1.27 -20.05 10.51
N TYR A 405 -2.09 -20.33 9.49
CA TYR A 405 -2.41 -21.68 9.05
C TYR A 405 -1.15 -22.45 8.62
N LEU A 406 -0.33 -21.86 7.75
CA LEU A 406 0.90 -22.49 7.30
C LEU A 406 1.92 -22.64 8.43
N ALA A 407 2.07 -21.64 9.31
CA ALA A 407 2.97 -21.69 10.45
C ALA A 407 2.57 -22.79 11.45
N ALA A 408 1.28 -22.91 11.75
CA ALA A 408 0.76 -23.97 12.61
C ALA A 408 1.01 -25.37 12.00
N LYS A 409 0.83 -25.50 10.69
CA LYS A 409 1.08 -26.75 9.95
C LYS A 409 2.55 -27.16 9.96
N TRP A 410 3.46 -26.20 9.77
CA TRP A 410 4.91 -26.43 9.87
C TRP A 410 5.34 -26.92 11.26
N MET A 411 4.64 -26.50 12.32
CA MET A 411 4.94 -26.90 13.69
C MET A 411 4.15 -28.13 14.15
N GLY A 412 3.43 -28.81 13.24
CA GLY A 412 2.60 -29.99 13.57
C GLY A 412 1.44 -29.69 14.53
N GLN A 413 1.10 -28.42 14.75
CA GLN A 413 -0.01 -27.97 15.58
C GLN A 413 -1.21 -27.65 14.69
N GLU A 414 -1.66 -28.64 13.91
CA GLU A 414 -2.73 -28.44 12.93
C GLU A 414 -4.00 -27.93 13.62
N LYS A 415 -4.42 -26.73 13.23
CA LYS A 415 -5.74 -26.19 13.52
C LYS A 415 -6.58 -26.18 12.26
N THR A 416 -7.89 -26.32 12.44
CA THR A 416 -8.84 -26.06 11.36
C THR A 416 -8.80 -24.58 10.97
N GLN A 417 -9.15 -24.28 9.73
CA GLN A 417 -9.20 -22.88 9.25
C GLN A 417 -10.14 -22.03 10.13
N GLU A 418 -11.24 -22.61 10.60
CA GLU A 418 -12.24 -21.98 11.46
C GLU A 418 -11.64 -21.51 12.79
N GLU A 419 -10.83 -22.36 13.44
CA GLU A 419 -10.17 -21.99 14.70
C GLU A 419 -9.13 -20.88 14.52
N ILE A 420 -8.52 -20.75 13.35
CA ILE A 420 -7.55 -19.68 13.05
C ILE A 420 -8.27 -18.38 12.72
N ASP A 421 -9.42 -18.47 12.05
CA ASP A 421 -10.22 -17.32 11.69
C ASP A 421 -10.73 -16.57 12.95
N GLU A 422 -10.97 -17.28 14.05
CA GLU A 422 -11.33 -16.67 15.34
C GLU A 422 -10.16 -15.98 16.06
N LEU A 423 -8.91 -16.24 15.69
CA LEU A 423 -7.74 -15.69 16.38
C LEU A 423 -7.42 -14.25 16.01
N VAL A 424 -7.82 -13.81 14.81
CA VAL A 424 -7.41 -12.52 14.25
C VAL A 424 -8.59 -11.79 13.63
N ALA A 425 -8.81 -10.57 14.10
CA ALA A 425 -9.78 -9.62 13.55
C ALA A 425 -9.15 -8.24 13.35
N TYR A 426 -9.28 -7.72 12.15
CA TYR A 426 -8.90 -6.36 11.78
C TYR A 426 -10.11 -5.42 11.93
N PRO A 427 -9.87 -4.10 12.04
CA PRO A 427 -10.94 -3.11 12.13
C PRO A 427 -11.85 -3.10 10.89
N GLU A 428 -13.17 -3.11 11.11
CA GLU A 428 -14.20 -2.97 10.07
C GLU A 428 -14.59 -1.49 9.82
N SER A 429 -14.00 -0.56 10.57
CA SER A 429 -14.20 0.88 10.42
C SER A 429 -12.97 1.63 10.90
N PHE A 430 -12.56 2.64 10.14
CA PHE A 430 -11.45 3.55 10.46
C PHE A 430 -11.98 4.96 10.75
N ASP A 431 -13.17 5.08 11.33
CA ASP A 431 -13.82 6.37 11.57
C ASP A 431 -12.90 7.33 12.37
N VAL A 432 -12.59 8.48 11.78
CA VAL A 432 -11.79 9.55 12.41
C VAL A 432 -12.48 10.19 13.60
N ARG A 433 -13.78 9.95 13.80
CA ARG A 433 -14.52 10.48 14.95
C ARG A 433 -13.82 10.09 16.22
N GLY A 434 -13.24 11.10 16.85
CA GLY A 434 -12.53 10.93 18.10
C GLY A 434 -13.50 10.45 19.17
N LEU A 435 -12.95 9.91 20.25
CA LEU A 435 -13.75 9.52 21.41
C LEU A 435 -14.65 10.68 21.91
N MET A 436 -14.18 11.93 21.77
CA MET A 436 -14.96 13.13 22.13
C MET A 436 -16.19 13.34 21.26
N ASP A 437 -16.11 13.08 19.95
CA ASP A 437 -17.25 13.21 19.04
C ASP A 437 -18.34 12.19 19.40
N GLU A 438 -17.93 10.97 19.79
CA GLU A 438 -18.86 9.92 20.21
C GLU A 438 -19.52 10.22 21.57
N PHE A 439 -18.78 10.87 22.49
CA PHE A 439 -19.35 11.37 23.73
C PHE A 439 -20.36 12.50 23.49
N ASP A 440 -20.08 13.40 22.54
CA ASP A 440 -21.01 14.47 22.17
C ASP A 440 -22.28 13.91 21.51
N VAL A 441 -22.17 12.91 20.63
CA VAL A 441 -23.32 12.19 20.07
C VAL A 441 -24.11 11.50 21.17
N ALA A 442 -23.45 10.79 22.09
CA ALA A 442 -24.12 10.15 23.21
C ALA A 442 -24.86 11.15 24.11
N LYS A 443 -24.27 12.33 24.33
CA LYS A 443 -24.90 13.43 25.08
C LYS A 443 -26.12 13.96 24.34
N GLN A 444 -26.03 14.22 23.03
CA GLN A 444 -27.15 14.67 22.21
C GLN A 444 -28.29 13.63 22.18
N LEU A 445 -27.97 12.34 22.06
CA LEU A 445 -28.96 11.25 22.12
C LEU A 445 -29.69 11.19 23.46
N LYS A 446 -29.02 11.57 24.56
CA LYS A 446 -29.64 11.72 25.87
C LYS A 446 -30.55 12.95 25.91
N GLU A 447 -30.13 14.08 25.35
CA GLU A 447 -30.90 15.33 25.31
C GLU A 447 -32.19 15.21 24.49
N ILE A 448 -32.17 14.48 23.37
CA ILE A 448 -33.36 14.24 22.53
C ILE A 448 -34.22 13.06 23.01
N GLU A 449 -33.89 12.48 24.17
CA GLU A 449 -34.55 11.29 24.72
C GLU A 449 -34.68 10.12 23.72
N ALA A 450 -33.64 9.88 22.91
CA ALA A 450 -33.65 8.85 21.87
C ALA A 450 -34.01 7.46 22.42
N PRO A 451 -34.64 6.56 21.62
CA PRO A 451 -35.02 5.23 22.08
C PRO A 451 -33.85 4.45 22.71
N GLU A 452 -34.17 3.59 23.69
CA GLU A 452 -33.15 2.82 24.42
C GLU A 452 -32.27 1.97 23.50
N SER A 453 -32.83 1.40 22.43
CA SER A 453 -32.08 0.63 21.43
C SER A 453 -30.99 1.46 20.77
N VAL A 454 -31.28 2.72 20.42
CA VAL A 454 -30.32 3.64 19.78
C VAL A 454 -29.22 4.04 20.76
N ARG A 455 -29.58 4.36 22.01
CA ARG A 455 -28.61 4.68 23.06
C ARG A 455 -27.71 3.49 23.40
N ARG A 456 -28.25 2.27 23.44
CA ARG A 456 -27.48 1.04 23.66
C ARG A 456 -26.44 0.81 22.56
N HIS A 457 -26.84 0.97 21.29
CA HIS A 457 -25.91 0.82 20.18
C HIS A 457 -24.79 1.87 20.22
N GLN A 458 -25.09 3.12 20.57
CA GLN A 458 -24.05 4.14 20.75
C GLN A 458 -23.07 3.81 21.89
N MET A 459 -23.56 3.21 22.98
CA MET A 459 -22.71 2.79 24.09
C MET A 459 -21.81 1.60 23.72
N ASP A 460 -22.30 0.70 22.88
CA ASP A 460 -21.52 -0.42 22.33
C ASP A 460 -20.31 0.09 21.53
N ILE A 461 -20.55 1.04 20.61
CA ILE A 461 -19.49 1.73 19.84
C ILE A 461 -18.48 2.43 20.77
N LEU A 462 -18.95 3.07 21.84
CA LEU A 462 -18.08 3.71 22.84
C LEU A 462 -17.23 2.69 23.60
N ILE A 463 -17.79 1.54 23.98
CA ILE A 463 -17.06 0.48 24.68
C ILE A 463 -15.96 -0.07 23.78
N GLU A 464 -16.25 -0.35 22.52
CA GLU A 464 -15.26 -0.81 21.56
C GLU A 464 -14.12 0.20 21.36
N LYS A 465 -14.45 1.50 21.28
CA LYS A 465 -13.44 2.57 21.12
C LYS A 465 -12.60 2.81 22.38
N ILE A 466 -13.19 2.71 23.58
CA ILE A 466 -12.46 2.92 24.84
C ILE A 466 -11.62 1.70 25.20
N PHE A 467 -12.14 0.51 24.93
CA PHE A 467 -11.53 -0.77 25.29
C PHE A 467 -11.45 -1.69 24.06
N PRO A 468 -10.45 -1.49 23.18
CA PRO A 468 -10.33 -2.27 21.94
C PRO A 468 -9.89 -3.73 22.16
N ASN A 469 -9.18 -4.03 23.26
CA ASN A 469 -8.62 -5.36 23.57
C ASN A 469 -9.30 -5.99 24.80
N VAL A 470 -10.63 -6.01 24.82
CA VAL A 470 -11.41 -6.64 25.89
C VAL A 470 -11.44 -8.15 25.67
N SER A 471 -11.12 -8.93 26.70
CA SER A 471 -11.24 -10.39 26.63
C SER A 471 -12.69 -10.81 26.34
N LYS A 472 -12.89 -11.97 25.69
CA LYS A 472 -14.24 -12.51 25.41
C LYS A 472 -15.15 -12.51 26.65
N GLU A 473 -14.57 -12.81 27.82
CA GLU A 473 -15.26 -12.80 29.11
C GLU A 473 -15.77 -11.41 29.51
N MET A 474 -14.92 -10.39 29.41
CA MET A 474 -15.26 -9.02 29.80
C MET A 474 -16.21 -8.38 28.78
N ARG A 475 -16.12 -8.74 27.50
CA ARG A 475 -17.07 -8.29 26.46
C ARG A 475 -18.46 -8.86 26.71
N SER A 476 -18.54 -10.15 27.05
CA SER A 476 -19.81 -10.77 27.46
C SER A 476 -20.40 -10.14 28.73
N ALA A 477 -19.56 -9.63 29.64
CA ALA A 477 -20.03 -8.90 30.82
C ALA A 477 -20.62 -7.53 30.44
N PHE A 478 -19.93 -6.75 29.60
CA PHE A 478 -20.44 -5.47 29.09
C PHE A 478 -21.76 -5.62 28.33
N ASP A 479 -21.89 -6.63 27.47
CA ASP A 479 -23.13 -6.92 26.75
C ASP A 479 -24.30 -7.23 27.68
N LYS A 480 -24.02 -7.91 28.80
CA LYS A 480 -25.04 -8.23 29.80
C LYS A 480 -25.50 -6.95 30.51
N ASP A 481 -24.56 -6.12 30.94
CA ASP A 481 -24.84 -4.87 31.63
C ASP A 481 -25.59 -3.86 30.72
N LEU A 482 -25.21 -3.78 29.44
CA LEU A 482 -25.89 -2.94 28.44
C LEU A 482 -27.34 -3.37 28.20
N LYS A 483 -27.64 -4.67 28.19
CA LYS A 483 -29.01 -5.20 28.06
C LYS A 483 -29.89 -4.84 29.25
N GLU A 484 -29.29 -4.69 30.43
CA GLU A 484 -29.97 -4.29 31.66
C GLU A 484 -30.12 -2.76 31.80
N PHE A 485 -29.47 -1.97 30.94
CA PHE A 485 -29.48 -0.50 30.96
C PHE A 485 -30.46 0.13 29.95
N PRO A 486 -31.19 1.22 30.28
CA PRO A 486 -31.30 1.85 31.59
C PRO A 486 -32.08 0.93 32.55
N PRO A 487 -31.73 0.90 33.85
CA PRO A 487 -32.48 0.13 34.81
C PRO A 487 -33.95 0.57 34.75
N LYS A 488 -34.86 -0.38 34.53
CA LYS A 488 -36.30 -0.11 34.58
C LYS A 488 -36.60 0.49 35.95
N ASN A 489 -36.85 1.79 36.00
CA ASN A 489 -37.28 2.47 37.22
C ASN A 489 -38.68 1.97 37.60
N ASN A 490 -38.75 0.83 38.28
CA ASN A 490 -39.97 0.34 38.90
C ASN A 490 -40.52 1.30 39.98
N GLN A 491 -39.77 2.35 40.34
CA GLN A 491 -40.18 3.37 41.30
C GLN A 491 -41.15 4.42 40.72
N LEU A 492 -41.23 4.61 39.39
CA LEU A 492 -42.22 5.53 38.78
C LEU A 492 -43.60 4.91 38.56
N MET A 493 -43.77 3.59 38.77
CA MET A 493 -45.06 2.90 38.70
C MET A 493 -45.84 2.92 40.03
N LEU A 494 -45.29 3.53 41.09
CA LEU A 494 -45.94 3.66 42.39
C LEU A 494 -46.72 4.98 42.55
N GLU A 495 -46.46 5.98 41.72
CA GLU A 495 -47.21 7.26 41.76
C GLU A 495 -48.49 7.24 40.90
N SER A 496 -48.64 6.31 39.95
CA SER A 496 -49.85 6.19 39.13
C SER A 496 -50.98 5.36 39.78
N LYS A 497 -50.72 4.69 40.91
CA LYS A 497 -51.73 3.90 41.63
C LYS A 497 -52.55 4.68 42.67
N TYR A 498 -52.16 5.92 42.98
CA TYR A 498 -52.88 6.78 43.94
C TYR A 498 -53.75 7.86 43.28
N LEU A 499 -53.83 7.90 41.95
CA LEU A 499 -54.67 8.85 41.20
C LEU A 499 -56.01 8.25 40.69
N ASN A 500 -56.29 6.97 40.94
CA ASN A 500 -57.52 6.29 40.49
C ASN A 500 -58.48 5.97 41.66
N THR A 501 -58.70 6.91 42.56
CA THR A 501 -59.80 6.83 43.53
C THR A 501 -60.57 8.14 43.54
N TYR A 502 -61.19 8.53 42.43
CA TYR A 502 -62.46 9.26 42.43
C TYR A 502 -63.17 9.02 41.08
N ASP A 503 -64.44 8.64 41.19
CA ASP A 503 -65.47 8.59 40.16
C ASP A 503 -65.50 7.43 39.14
N SER A 504 -66.13 6.33 39.55
CA SER A 504 -66.92 5.48 38.63
C SER A 504 -68.34 5.31 39.19
N GLY A 505 -69.05 6.42 39.33
CA GLY A 505 -70.50 6.45 39.50
C GLY A 505 -71.22 6.60 38.16
N ASN A 506 -71.92 5.55 37.74
CA ASN A 506 -73.00 5.53 36.73
C ASN A 506 -72.69 5.79 35.24
N LYS A 507 -72.72 4.69 34.49
CA LYS A 507 -73.14 4.64 33.07
C LYS A 507 -74.66 4.86 32.95
N LYS A 508 -75.08 5.64 31.94
CA LYS A 508 -76.32 5.62 31.12
C LYS A 508 -76.46 7.02 30.50
N ASP A 509 -76.83 7.29 29.26
CA ASP A 509 -77.36 6.57 28.11
C ASP A 509 -77.18 7.53 26.90
N GLN A 510 -77.11 6.98 25.66
CA GLN A 510 -77.57 7.62 24.39
C GLN A 510 -76.86 8.90 23.92
N GLU A 511 -76.87 9.31 22.65
CA GLU A 511 -77.07 8.77 21.32
C GLU A 511 -76.75 9.98 20.41
N THR A 512 -76.45 9.73 19.14
CA THR A 512 -76.42 10.69 18.01
C THR A 512 -75.21 11.61 17.83
N ASP A 513 -74.48 11.31 16.77
CA ASP A 513 -73.70 12.24 15.96
C ASP A 513 -74.66 13.02 15.03
N PRO A 514 -74.43 14.31 14.76
CA PRO A 514 -74.41 14.69 13.35
C PRO A 514 -73.36 15.75 12.96
N LYS A 515 -72.68 15.44 11.85
CA LYS A 515 -72.26 16.32 10.74
C LYS A 515 -72.45 17.83 10.90
N SER A 516 -71.39 18.60 10.67
CA SER A 516 -71.40 19.83 9.85
C SER A 516 -69.97 20.38 9.72
N THR A 517 -69.44 20.49 8.49
CA THR A 517 -69.09 21.75 7.77
C THR A 517 -67.80 22.42 8.26
N GLN A 518 -66.86 22.66 7.33
CA GLN A 518 -66.38 23.99 6.88
C GLN A 518 -65.59 24.72 7.98
N GLU A 519 -64.48 25.39 7.77
CA GLU A 519 -63.78 26.01 6.63
C GLU A 519 -62.49 26.59 7.27
N THR A 520 -61.47 26.88 6.45
CA THR A 520 -60.43 27.96 6.58
C THR A 520 -59.86 28.32 7.96
N GLU A 521 -58.56 28.45 8.17
CA GLU A 521 -57.52 29.09 7.34
C GLU A 521 -56.17 28.33 7.42
#